data_AF-A0A191WBB2-F1
#
_entry.id   AF-A0A191WBB2-F1
#
_cell.length_a   1.000
_cell.length_b   1.000
_cell.length_c   1.000
_cell.angle_alpha   90.00
_cell.angle_beta   90.00
_cell.angle_gamma   90.00
#
_symmetry.space_group_name_H-M   'P 1'
#
loop_
_entity.id
_entity.type
_entity.pdbx_description
1 polymer ?
#
loop_
_entity_poly.entity_id
_entity_poly.type
_entity_poly.pdbx_seq_one_letter_code
_entity_poly.pdbx_strand_id
1 'polypeptide(L)'
;MNALRGIAITATAITAVLLLSGCLGEEGDDRGGSVDPVGTWGDTSETSEPSLVLADGGGLTGTDGCNRLTGSWTVDESDHVEFHDVASTRMACESVDTWLEGLSQATIADDTMTVLDQDGSEIGTLERED
;
A
#
# COMPACT_ATOMS: atom_id res chain seq x y z
N MET A 1 47.28 69.21 -29.87
CA MET A 1 47.04 68.10 -30.82
C MET A 1 47.11 66.80 -30.04
N ASN A 2 46.12 65.92 -30.27
CA ASN A 2 45.94 64.54 -29.77
C ASN A 2 45.47 64.38 -28.32
N ALA A 3 44.50 63.54 -27.98
CA ALA A 3 43.43 62.87 -28.73
C ALA A 3 42.45 62.31 -27.67
N LEU A 4 41.15 62.48 -27.89
CA LEU A 4 40.08 61.75 -27.19
C LEU A 4 40.09 60.28 -27.62
N ARG A 5 39.87 59.35 -26.66
CA ARG A 5 39.40 57.95 -26.79
C ARG A 5 39.32 57.42 -25.35
N GLY A 6 38.26 56.84 -24.81
CA GLY A 6 37.10 56.11 -25.34
C GLY A 6 36.90 54.91 -24.40
N ILE A 7 35.74 54.83 -23.76
CA ILE A 7 35.36 53.92 -22.65
C ILE A 7 35.27 52.45 -23.12
N ALA A 8 35.58 51.49 -22.24
CA ALA A 8 34.95 50.17 -22.26
C ALA A 8 34.88 49.57 -20.85
N ILE A 9 33.71 49.64 -20.21
CA ILE A 9 33.39 48.92 -18.96
C ILE A 9 32.94 47.52 -19.41
N THR A 10 33.80 46.52 -19.24
CA THR A 10 33.42 45.11 -19.46
C THR A 10 32.66 44.60 -18.25
N ALA A 11 31.34 44.51 -18.35
CA ALA A 11 30.50 43.82 -17.39
C ALA A 11 30.73 42.30 -17.51
N THR A 12 31.42 41.72 -16.55
CA THR A 12 31.61 40.26 -16.46
C THR A 12 30.32 39.65 -15.92
N ALA A 13 29.57 38.96 -16.79
CA ALA A 13 28.39 38.20 -16.39
C ALA A 13 28.82 36.99 -15.53
N ILE A 14 28.42 36.97 -14.26
CA ILE A 14 28.63 35.84 -13.35
C ILE A 14 27.54 34.82 -13.65
N THR A 15 27.89 33.72 -14.33
CA THR A 15 26.99 32.58 -14.56
C THR A 15 26.86 31.80 -13.25
N ALA A 16 25.75 31.98 -12.53
CA ALA A 16 25.43 31.20 -11.35
C ALA A 16 25.01 29.78 -11.79
N VAL A 17 25.85 28.78 -11.52
CA VAL A 17 25.49 27.37 -11.68
C VAL A 17 24.71 26.95 -10.45
N LEU A 18 23.38 26.90 -10.57
CA LEU A 18 22.48 26.34 -9.56
C LEU A 18 22.58 24.81 -9.61
N LEU A 19 23.36 24.23 -8.69
CA LEU A 19 23.34 22.80 -8.41
C LEU A 19 22.07 22.51 -7.59
N LEU A 20 20.99 22.15 -8.27
CA LEU A 20 19.81 21.57 -7.64
C LEU A 20 20.15 20.13 -7.25
N SER A 21 20.59 19.93 -6.01
CA SER A 21 20.56 18.62 -5.37
C SER A 21 19.09 18.23 -5.17
N GLY A 22 18.49 17.60 -6.18
CA GLY A 22 17.24 16.88 -6.02
C GLY A 22 17.51 15.66 -5.15
N CYS A 23 16.82 15.54 -4.02
CA CYS A 23 16.75 14.29 -3.29
C CYS A 23 16.19 13.23 -4.25
N LEU A 24 16.91 12.13 -4.48
CA LEU A 24 16.27 10.92 -5.01
C LEU A 24 15.21 10.52 -3.97
N GLY A 25 13.94 10.61 -4.34
CA GLY A 25 12.91 9.85 -3.66
C GLY A 25 13.12 8.39 -4.03
N GLU A 26 13.15 7.50 -3.04
CA GLU A 26 12.98 6.07 -3.27
C GLU A 26 11.74 5.88 -4.15
N GLU A 27 11.88 5.12 -5.23
CA GLU A 27 10.79 4.73 -6.12
C GLU A 27 9.87 3.79 -5.33
N GLY A 28 8.98 4.38 -4.52
CA GLY A 28 7.90 3.68 -3.85
C GLY A 28 6.89 3.24 -4.90
N ASP A 29 6.56 1.95 -4.87
CA ASP A 29 5.57 1.30 -5.70
C ASP A 29 4.27 2.16 -5.73
N ASP A 30 3.88 2.65 -6.92
CA ASP A 30 2.75 3.57 -7.14
C ASP A 30 1.39 2.89 -6.88
N ARG A 31 1.15 2.41 -5.66
CA ARG A 31 -0.16 1.97 -5.17
C ARG A 31 -0.81 3.07 -4.36
N GLY A 32 -1.22 4.14 -5.04
CA GLY A 32 -2.39 4.99 -4.75
C GLY A 32 -2.56 5.72 -3.41
N GLY A 33 -1.95 5.28 -2.30
CA GLY A 33 -2.23 5.76 -0.95
C GLY A 33 -0.99 5.81 -0.05
N SER A 34 -1.19 6.35 1.15
CA SER A 34 -0.20 6.60 2.19
C SER A 34 -0.05 5.48 3.22
N VAL A 35 -0.93 4.46 3.17
CA VAL A 35 -0.88 3.27 4.03
C VAL A 35 0.05 2.19 3.49
N ASP A 36 0.67 1.42 4.40
CA ASP A 36 1.48 0.24 4.05
C ASP A 36 0.74 -1.06 4.41
N PRO A 37 -0.01 -1.65 3.47
CA PRO A 37 -0.75 -2.89 3.69
C PRO A 37 0.13 -4.14 3.57
N VAL A 38 1.36 -4.04 3.06
CA VAL A 38 2.23 -5.21 2.83
C VAL A 38 2.53 -5.89 4.16
N GLY A 39 2.45 -7.23 4.18
CA GLY A 39 2.78 -8.04 5.34
C GLY A 39 1.76 -9.12 5.65
N THR A 40 1.84 -9.60 6.90
CA THR A 40 0.98 -10.66 7.44
C THR A 40 0.01 -10.07 8.44
N TRP A 41 -1.25 -10.49 8.36
CA TRP A 41 -2.37 -10.04 9.16
C TRP A 41 -3.12 -11.26 9.72
N GLY A 42 -3.20 -11.37 11.04
CA GLY A 42 -3.64 -12.57 11.77
C GLY A 42 -2.51 -13.58 11.97
N ASP A 43 -2.74 -14.56 12.85
CA ASP A 43 -1.78 -15.62 13.16
C ASP A 43 -1.77 -16.67 12.03
N THR A 44 -0.66 -16.75 11.29
CA THR A 44 -0.54 -17.71 10.18
C THR A 44 -0.20 -19.14 10.64
N SER A 45 0.17 -19.32 11.90
CA SER A 45 0.45 -20.63 12.49
C SER A 45 -0.84 -21.38 12.89
N GLU A 46 -1.93 -20.65 13.13
CA GLU A 46 -3.24 -21.19 13.51
C GLU A 46 -4.22 -21.17 12.32
N THR A 47 -4.19 -22.21 11.48
CA THR A 47 -4.97 -22.23 10.21
C THR A 47 -6.49 -22.26 10.38
N SER A 48 -6.98 -22.49 11.59
CA SER A 48 -8.40 -22.40 11.96
C SER A 48 -8.86 -20.99 12.30
N GLU A 49 -7.93 -20.04 12.37
CA GLU A 49 -8.19 -18.62 12.56
C GLU A 49 -8.02 -17.87 11.23
N PRO A 50 -8.72 -16.75 11.03
CA PRO A 50 -8.63 -15.98 9.81
C PRO A 50 -7.27 -15.29 9.71
N SER A 51 -6.66 -15.31 8.52
CA SER A 51 -5.42 -14.56 8.24
C SER A 51 -5.25 -14.22 6.77
N LEU A 52 -4.52 -13.14 6.50
CA LEU A 52 -4.15 -12.66 5.18
C LEU A 52 -2.64 -12.39 5.10
N VAL A 53 -2.06 -12.64 3.94
CA VAL A 53 -0.73 -12.19 3.55
C VAL A 53 -0.88 -11.35 2.29
N LEU A 54 -0.49 -10.08 2.39
CA LEU A 54 -0.51 -9.09 1.32
C LEU A 54 0.92 -8.89 0.82
N ALA A 55 1.21 -9.39 -0.37
CA ALA A 55 2.53 -9.30 -0.97
C ALA A 55 2.74 -7.95 -1.66
N ASP A 56 3.96 -7.42 -1.60
CA ASP A 56 4.45 -6.20 -2.29
C ASP A 56 4.22 -6.19 -3.82
N GLY A 57 3.81 -7.31 -4.42
CA GLY A 57 3.38 -7.40 -5.82
C GLY A 57 1.88 -7.23 -6.06
N GLY A 58 1.09 -6.88 -5.04
CA GLY A 58 -0.38 -6.81 -5.10
C GLY A 58 -1.07 -8.17 -5.00
N GLY A 59 -0.35 -9.22 -4.59
CA GLY A 59 -0.90 -10.56 -4.41
C GLY A 59 -1.51 -10.74 -3.01
N LEU A 60 -2.64 -11.44 -2.93
CA LEU A 60 -3.29 -11.83 -1.67
C LEU A 60 -3.30 -13.36 -1.55
N THR A 61 -2.93 -13.86 -0.37
CA THR A 61 -3.22 -15.24 0.05
C THR A 61 -3.74 -15.25 1.49
N GLY A 62 -4.52 -16.26 1.87
CA GLY A 62 -5.02 -16.33 3.24
C GLY A 62 -5.86 -17.55 3.56
N THR A 63 -6.54 -17.49 4.69
CA THR A 63 -7.53 -18.45 5.14
C THR A 63 -8.64 -17.72 5.90
N ASP A 64 -9.90 -18.15 5.74
CA ASP A 64 -11.02 -17.69 6.58
C ASP A 64 -11.21 -18.58 7.84
N GLY A 65 -10.22 -19.44 8.13
CA GLY A 65 -10.26 -20.47 9.16
C GLY A 65 -10.77 -21.83 8.68
N CYS A 66 -11.41 -21.89 7.50
CA CYS A 66 -11.90 -23.13 6.90
C CYS A 66 -11.36 -23.32 5.47
N ASN A 67 -11.46 -22.27 4.67
CA ASN A 67 -11.14 -22.22 3.26
C ASN A 67 -9.88 -21.40 3.01
N ARG A 68 -9.14 -21.81 1.97
CA ARG A 68 -8.00 -21.03 1.49
C ARG A 68 -8.48 -19.92 0.55
N LEU A 69 -7.90 -18.74 0.72
CA LEU A 69 -8.17 -17.54 -0.05
C LEU A 69 -6.97 -17.20 -0.94
N THR A 70 -7.24 -16.80 -2.17
CA THR A 70 -6.22 -16.28 -3.10
C THR A 70 -6.82 -15.17 -3.94
N GLY A 71 -6.08 -14.10 -4.19
CA GLY A 71 -6.56 -13.00 -5.02
C GLY A 71 -5.48 -11.94 -5.21
N SER A 72 -5.92 -10.71 -5.35
CA SER A 72 -5.05 -9.55 -5.47
C SER A 72 -5.59 -8.38 -4.64
N TRP A 73 -4.78 -7.35 -4.46
CA TRP A 73 -5.14 -6.14 -3.75
C TRP A 73 -4.51 -4.89 -4.36
N THR A 74 -5.14 -3.76 -4.14
CA THR A 74 -4.63 -2.41 -4.45
C THR A 74 -4.94 -1.46 -3.29
N VAL A 75 -4.36 -0.27 -3.31
CA VAL A 75 -4.75 0.83 -2.42
C VAL A 75 -5.34 1.95 -3.27
N ASP A 76 -6.51 2.44 -2.88
CA ASP A 76 -7.19 3.55 -3.56
C ASP A 76 -6.67 4.93 -3.09
N GLU A 77 -7.16 6.00 -3.70
CA GLU A 77 -6.76 7.37 -3.36
C GLU A 77 -7.22 7.81 -1.95
N SER A 78 -8.09 7.05 -1.30
CA SER A 78 -8.63 7.30 0.03
C SER A 78 -8.02 6.38 1.10
N ASP A 79 -6.88 5.76 0.81
CA ASP A 79 -6.17 4.84 1.71
C ASP A 79 -6.95 3.57 2.08
N HIS A 80 -7.90 3.14 1.25
CA HIS A 80 -8.58 1.86 1.41
C HIS A 80 -7.81 0.77 0.67
N VAL A 81 -7.59 -0.36 1.33
CA VAL A 81 -7.12 -1.58 0.68
C VAL A 81 -8.33 -2.20 -0.02
N GLU A 82 -8.29 -2.29 -1.34
CA GLU A 82 -9.32 -2.95 -2.14
C GLU A 82 -8.87 -4.36 -2.49
N PHE A 83 -9.75 -5.35 -2.30
CA PHE A 83 -9.48 -6.74 -2.62
C PHE A 83 -10.16 -7.17 -3.91
N HIS A 84 -9.39 -7.77 -4.82
CA HIS A 84 -9.82 -8.08 -6.19
C HIS A 84 -9.65 -9.56 -6.52
N ASP A 85 -10.60 -10.08 -7.31
CA ASP A 85 -10.57 -11.45 -7.85
C ASP A 85 -10.32 -12.53 -6.77
N VAL A 86 -10.85 -12.32 -5.56
CA VAL A 86 -10.66 -13.22 -4.43
C VAL A 86 -11.45 -14.51 -4.68
N ALA A 87 -10.71 -15.61 -4.80
CA ALA A 87 -11.24 -16.95 -4.88
C ALA A 87 -11.05 -17.68 -3.55
N SER A 88 -12.06 -18.48 -3.19
CA SER A 88 -12.04 -19.33 -2.00
C SER A 88 -12.22 -20.81 -2.38
N THR A 89 -11.63 -21.70 -1.60
CA THR A 89 -12.00 -23.12 -1.65
C THR A 89 -13.45 -23.33 -1.16
N ARG A 90 -13.98 -24.54 -1.28
CA ARG A 90 -15.36 -24.87 -0.85
C ARG A 90 -15.40 -26.07 0.10
N MET A 91 -14.56 -26.03 1.12
CA MET A 91 -14.61 -26.98 2.22
C MET A 91 -15.80 -26.66 3.13
N ALA A 92 -16.40 -27.72 3.69
CA ALA A 92 -17.44 -27.59 4.70
C ALA A 92 -16.82 -27.84 6.07
N CYS A 93 -16.75 -26.81 6.91
CA CYS A 93 -16.27 -26.90 8.28
C CYS A 93 -17.42 -26.71 9.26
N GLU A 94 -17.45 -27.53 10.31
CA GLU A 94 -18.36 -27.31 11.43
C GLU A 94 -17.69 -26.36 12.44
N SER A 95 -18.47 -25.42 12.99
CA SER A 95 -18.03 -24.57 14.10
C SER A 95 -16.87 -23.59 13.80
N VAL A 96 -16.66 -23.23 12.53
CA VAL A 96 -15.76 -22.13 12.14
C VAL A 96 -16.60 -20.96 11.65
N ASP A 97 -16.30 -19.75 12.11
CA ASP A 97 -16.88 -18.53 11.59
C ASP A 97 -16.03 -18.04 10.41
N THR A 98 -16.53 -18.23 9.19
CA THR A 98 -15.84 -17.89 7.94
C THR A 98 -16.13 -16.46 7.50
N TRP A 99 -16.29 -15.53 8.45
CA TRP A 99 -16.65 -14.12 8.17
C TRP A 99 -15.73 -13.47 7.12
N LEU A 100 -14.45 -13.84 7.10
CA LEU A 100 -13.47 -13.29 6.17
C LEU A 100 -13.80 -13.63 4.71
N GLU A 101 -14.63 -14.64 4.41
CA GLU A 101 -15.15 -14.90 3.06
C GLU A 101 -15.85 -13.68 2.44
N GLY A 102 -16.42 -12.79 3.28
CA GLY A 102 -17.08 -11.57 2.86
C GLY A 102 -16.16 -10.40 2.52
N LEU A 103 -14.83 -10.57 2.59
CA LEU A 103 -13.86 -9.48 2.43
C LEU A 103 -14.02 -8.76 1.08
N SER A 104 -14.09 -7.43 1.12
CA SER A 104 -14.15 -6.58 -0.07
C SER A 104 -13.17 -5.44 0.01
N GLN A 105 -13.08 -4.78 1.16
CA GLN A 105 -12.18 -3.66 1.40
C GLN A 105 -11.59 -3.77 2.81
N ALA A 106 -10.54 -3.01 3.10
CA ALA A 106 -10.09 -2.80 4.47
C ALA A 106 -9.53 -1.39 4.67
N THR A 107 -9.57 -0.94 5.92
CA THR A 107 -8.82 0.21 6.40
C THR A 107 -7.74 -0.27 7.35
N ILE A 108 -6.65 0.50 7.45
CA ILE A 108 -5.54 0.20 8.36
C ILE A 108 -5.33 1.38 9.29
N ALA A 109 -5.29 1.09 10.58
CA ALA A 109 -4.88 2.02 11.62
C ALA A 109 -3.84 1.33 12.51
N ASP A 110 -2.63 1.87 12.52
CA ASP A 110 -1.47 1.27 13.20
C ASP A 110 -1.26 -0.20 12.74
N ASP A 111 -1.38 -1.14 13.67
CA ASP A 111 -1.22 -2.58 13.45
C ASP A 111 -2.55 -3.34 13.34
N THR A 112 -3.67 -2.63 13.18
CA THR A 112 -4.99 -3.25 13.03
C THR A 112 -5.54 -2.99 11.63
N MET A 113 -5.89 -4.08 10.93
CA MET A 113 -6.67 -4.06 9.70
C MET A 113 -8.14 -4.28 10.03
N THR A 114 -8.99 -3.32 9.70
CA THR A 114 -10.45 -3.45 9.79
C THR A 114 -10.99 -3.86 8.42
N VAL A 115 -11.58 -5.05 8.34
CA VAL A 115 -12.10 -5.60 7.08
C VAL A 115 -13.58 -5.27 6.93
N LEU A 116 -13.94 -4.88 5.72
CA LEU A 116 -15.26 -4.43 5.32
C LEU A 116 -15.83 -5.34 4.22
N ASP A 117 -17.14 -5.54 4.23
CA ASP A 117 -17.87 -6.21 3.16
C ASP A 117 -18.17 -5.27 1.97
N GLN A 118 -18.90 -5.79 0.97
CA GLN A 118 -19.29 -5.04 -0.24
C GLN A 118 -20.20 -3.83 0.04
N ASP A 119 -20.94 -3.85 1.16
CA ASP A 119 -21.80 -2.74 1.57
C ASP A 119 -21.02 -1.70 2.40
N GLY A 120 -19.75 -1.95 2.69
CA GLY A 120 -18.89 -1.13 3.55
C GLY A 120 -19.13 -1.36 5.05
N SER A 121 -19.78 -2.45 5.43
CA SER A 121 -19.97 -2.82 6.83
C SER A 121 -18.74 -3.53 7.36
N GLU A 122 -18.33 -3.21 8.59
CA GLU A 122 -17.28 -3.94 9.29
C GLU A 122 -17.71 -5.38 9.55
N ILE A 123 -16.86 -6.33 9.15
CA ILE A 123 -17.07 -7.77 9.34
C ILE A 123 -16.05 -8.42 10.26
N GLY A 124 -14.93 -7.75 10.52
CA GLY A 124 -13.93 -8.23 11.48
C GLY A 124 -12.64 -7.43 11.41
N THR A 125 -11.69 -7.78 12.28
CA THR A 125 -10.36 -7.19 12.33
C THR A 125 -9.28 -8.27 12.30
N LEU A 126 -8.12 -7.91 11.77
CA LEU A 126 -6.90 -8.72 11.80
C LEU A 126 -5.76 -7.85 12.35
N GLU A 127 -5.01 -8.37 13.31
CA GLU A 127 -3.81 -7.71 13.85
C GLU A 127 -2.60 -8.04 12.97
N ARG A 128 -1.68 -7.09 12.80
CA ARG A 128 -0.43 -7.33 12.10
C ARG A 128 0.42 -8.32 12.87
N GLU A 129 1.03 -9.28 12.17
CA GLU A 129 2.04 -10.18 12.75
C GLU A 129 3.40 -9.46 12.75
N ASP A 130 4.05 -9.39 13.92
CA ASP A 130 5.37 -8.75 14.14
C ASP A 130 6.56 -9.46 13.43
#